data_AF-X1RUM9-F1
#
_entry.id   AF-X1RUM9-F1
#
_cell.length_a   1.000
_cell.length_b   1.000
_cell.length_c   1.000
_cell.angle_alpha   90.00
_cell.angle_beta   90.00
_cell.angle_gamma   90.00
#
_symmetry.space_group_name_H-M   'P 1'
#
loop_
_entity.id
_entity.type
_entity.pdbx_description
1 polymer ?
#
loop_
_entity_poly.entity_id
_entity_poly.type
_entity_poly.pdbx_seq_one_letter_code
_entity_poly.pdbx_strand_id
1 'polypeptide(L)' 'DYDDRIMNYIADEFKKEQGIDLRKDRQALQRLIEASEKAKVELSSVTETNISLPFITADA' A
#
# COMPACT_ATOMS: atom_id res chain seq x y z
N ASP A 1 -11.26 9.09 -1.06
CA ASP A 1 -11.36 9.57 0.34
C ASP A 1 -10.80 8.61 1.39
N TYR A 2 -11.32 7.38 1.57
CA TYR A 2 -10.71 6.41 2.51
C TYR A 2 -9.57 5.62 1.87
N ASP A 3 -9.76 5.17 0.63
CA ASP A 3 -8.75 4.43 -0.13
C ASP A 3 -7.47 5.23 -0.29
N ASP A 4 -7.61 6.51 -0.65
CA ASP A 4 -6.46 7.41 -0.79
C ASP A 4 -5.72 7.61 0.54
N ARG A 5 -6.43 7.63 1.68
CA ARG A 5 -5.80 7.78 3.00
C ARG A 5 -5.02 6.53 3.40
N ILE A 6 -5.61 5.35 3.20
CA ILE A 6 -4.96 4.07 3.46
C ILE A 6 -3.75 3.89 2.54
N MET A 7 -3.93 4.15 1.25
CA MET A 7 -2.86 4.09 0.25
C MET A 7 -1.72 5.06 0.58
N ASN A 8 -2.02 6.33 0.89
CA ASN A 8 -0.99 7.30 1.26
C ASN A 8 -0.26 6.90 2.55
N TYR A 9 -0.98 6.40 3.55
CA TYR A 9 -0.38 5.89 4.78
C TYR A 9 0.62 4.74 4.50
N ILE A 10 0.20 3.75 3.71
CA ILE A 10 1.09 2.62 3.34
C ILE A 10 2.29 3.12 2.53
N ALA A 11 2.08 4.02 1.56
CA ALA A 11 3.17 4.58 0.75
C ALA A 11 4.17 5.37 1.60
N ASP A 12 3.68 6.17 2.55
CA ASP A 12 4.52 7.02 3.39
C ASP A 12 5.30 6.18 4.42
N GLU A 13 4.69 5.17 5.04
CA GLU A 13 5.40 4.23 5.93
C GLU A 13 6.45 3.41 5.14
N PHE A 14 6.10 2.90 3.95
CA PHE A 14 7.07 2.19 3.10
C PHE A 14 8.24 3.10 2.70
N LYS A 15 7.97 4.36 2.36
CA LYS A 15 9.00 5.34 2.04
C LYS A 15 9.89 5.67 3.23
N LYS A 16 9.33 5.71 4.44
CA LYS A 16 10.08 5.95 5.67
C LYS A 16 10.98 4.77 6.04
N GLU A 17 10.53 3.53 5.81
CA GLU A 17 11.30 2.32 6.12
C GLU A 17 12.32 1.95 5.04
N GLN A 18 11.94 2.05 3.76
CA GLN A 18 12.73 1.56 2.62
C GLN A 18 13.35 2.70 1.78
N GLY A 19 12.96 3.95 2.01
CA GLY A 19 13.43 5.10 1.23
C GLY A 19 12.82 5.23 -0.17
N ILE A 20 11.91 4.33 -0.56
CA ILE A 20 11.34 4.26 -1.90
C ILE A 20 9.89 4.75 -1.90
N ASP A 21 9.53 5.62 -2.83
CA ASP A 21 8.16 6.12 -2.98
C ASP A 21 7.40 5.31 -4.04
N LEU A 22 6.56 4.37 -3.58
CA LEU A 22 5.78 3.47 -4.45
C LEU A 22 4.85 4.21 -5.43
N ARG A 23 4.48 5.46 -5.12
CA ARG A 23 3.60 6.27 -5.99
C ARG A 23 4.29 6.70 -7.29
N LYS A 24 5.62 6.62 -7.35
CA LYS A 24 6.40 6.99 -8.54
C LYS A 24 6.45 5.88 -9.60
N ASP A 25 6.21 4.64 -9.20
CA ASP A 25 6.14 3.50 -10.10
C ASP A 25 4.68 3.17 -10.37
N ARG A 26 4.29 3.19 -11.65
CA ARG A 26 2.91 2.93 -12.07
C ARG A 26 2.46 1.49 -11.75
N GLN A 27 3.34 0.51 -11.86
CA GLN A 27 3.01 -0.87 -11.51
C GLN A 27 2.88 -1.04 -10.00
N ALA A 28 3.82 -0.47 -9.24
CA ALA A 28 3.75 -0.49 -7.78
C ALA A 28 2.51 0.23 -7.24
N LEU A 29 2.17 1.39 -7.82
CA LEU A 29 0.98 2.16 -7.46
C LEU A 29 -0.31 1.36 -7.69
N GLN A 30 -0.44 0.65 -8.81
CA GLN A 30 -1.61 -0.18 -9.08
C GLN A 30 -1.75 -1.29 -8.04
N ARG A 31 -0.66 -1.98 -7.69
CA ARG A 31 -0.66 -3.02 -6.66
C ARG A 31 -0.94 -2.47 -5.26
N LEU A 32 -0.45 -1.27 -4.98
CA LEU A 32 -0.71 -0.57 -3.73
C LEU A 32 -2.19 -0.21 -3.58
N ILE A 33 -2.84 0.24 -4.66
CA ILE A 33 -4.28 0.52 -4.68
C ILE A 33 -5.08 -0.75 -4.37
N GLU A 34 -4.75 -1.87 -5.01
CA GLU A 34 -5.43 -3.16 -4.78
C GLU A 34 -5.27 -3.65 -3.34
N ALA A 35 -4.06 -3.54 -2.79
CA ALA A 35 -3.81 -3.86 -1.38
C ALA A 35 -4.54 -2.93 -0.42
N SER A 36 -4.63 -1.64 -0.73
CA SER A 36 -5.33 -0.65 0.09
C SER A 36 -6.83 -0.92 0.13
N GLU A 37 -7.43 -1.26 -1.02
CA GLU A 37 -8.84 -1.64 -1.10
C GLU A 37 -9.12 -2.90 -0.28
N LYS A 38 -8.27 -3.93 -0.44
CA LYS A 38 -8.40 -5.17 0.32
C LYS A 38 -8.28 -4.93 1.83
N ALA A 39 -7.30 -4.13 2.24
CA ALA A 39 -7.09 -3.75 3.63
C ALA A 39 -8.30 -2.98 4.20
N LYS A 40 -8.90 -2.05 3.44
CA LYS A 40 -10.11 -1.34 3.86
C LYS A 40 -11.27 -2.30 4.14
N VAL A 41 -11.49 -3.27 3.25
CA VAL A 41 -12.57 -4.27 3.39
C VAL A 41 -12.30 -5.17 4.61
N GLU A 42 -11.07 -5.64 4.79
CA GLU A 42 -10.70 -6.46 5.95
C GLU A 42 -10.87 -5.67 7.25
N LEU A 43 -10.40 -4.42 7.30
CA LEU A 43 -10.55 -3.53 8.47
C LEU A 43 -12.01 -3.17 8.80
N SER A 44 -12.94 -3.39 7.87
CA SER A 44 -14.37 -3.26 8.15
C SER A 44 -14.90 -4.43 9.00
N SER A 45 -14.15 -5.53 9.09
CA SER A 45 -14.50 -6.75 9.83
C SER A 45 -13.55 -7.06 11.00
N VAL A 46 -12.28 -6.65 10.89
CA VAL A 46 -11.24 -6.87 11.90
C VAL A 46 -10.56 -5.56 12.30
N THR A 47 -9.95 -5.52 13.48
CA THR A 47 -9.27 -4.32 13.98
C THR A 47 -7.87 -4.13 13.41
N GLU A 48 -7.29 -5.15 12.78
CA GLU A 48 -5.94 -5.15 12.22
C GLU A 48 -5.90 -6.03 10.96
N THR A 49 -5.13 -5.60 9.95
CA THR A 49 -4.86 -6.36 8.72
C THR A 49 -3.36 -6.29 8.40
N ASN A 50 -2.84 -7.33 7.75
CA ASN A 50 -1.46 -7.38 7.31
C ASN A 50 -1.40 -7.27 5.79
N ILE A 51 -0.63 -6.30 5.29
CA ILE A 51 -0.45 -6.05 3.87
C ILE A 51 0.88 -6.63 3.42
N SER A 52 0.83 -7.67 2.60
CA SER A 52 2.01 -8.30 2.00
C SER A 52 2.06 -8.03 0.50
N LEU A 53 3.05 -7.24 0.08
CA LEU A 53 3.28 -6.85 -1.31
C LEU A 53 4.64 -7.37 -1.78
N PRO A 54 4.74 -8.67 -2.15
CA PRO A 54 6.00 -9.26 -2.56
C PRO A 54 6.47 -8.65 -3.89
N PHE A 55 7.77 -8.34 -3.93
CA PHE A 55 8.47 -7.81 -5.12
C PHE A 55 7.86 -6.50 -5.65
N ILE A 56 7.33 -5.64 -4.78
CA ILE A 56 6.67 -4.41 -5.22
C ILE A 56 7.63 -3.36 -5.82
N THR A 57 8.93 -3.49 -5.57
CA THR A 57 10.00 -2.61 -6.12
C THR A 57 11.13 -3.40 -6.79
N ALA A 58 10.94 -4.67 -7.11
CA ALA A 58 12.05 -5.57 -7.48
C ALA A 58 12.75 -5.22 -8.81
N ASP A 59 12.16 -4.34 -9.63
CA ASP A 59 12.71 -3.90 -10.91
C ASP A 59 13.08 -2.39 -10.95
N ALA A 60 13.14 -1.72 -9.78
CA ALA A 60 13.41 -0.27 -9.67
C ALA A 60 14.88 0.08 -9.38
#